data_AF-A0A183A1M1-F1
#
_entry.id   AF-A0A183A1M1-F1
#
_cell.length_a   1.000
_cell.length_b   1.000
_cell.length_c   1.000
_cell.angle_alpha   90.00
_cell.angle_beta   90.00
_cell.angle_gamma   90.00
#
_symmetry.space_group_name_H-M   'P 1'
#
loop_
_entity.id
_entity.type
_entity.pdbx_description
1 polymer ?
#
loop_
_entity_poly.entity_id
_entity_poly.type
_entity_poly.pdbx_seq_one_letter_code
_entity_poly.pdbx_strand_id
1 'polypeptide(L)'
;MSDEDEWKKLPTLSKVQHQQWKARLEGYNEAQKLFSTQTSETAPVFNEYVGIMKKFVNDPNAVALESALDAVLVYFENSTVSGKCAGDVCAGLIVKCLSSPRAKTRDKAIECLLQIVENEKHEVAGEELLKGLSNKNPKVVVGCLQTLRETLNLFGPKVVPMKALFKQLPRLFDDRDKNVRGEAKNITVEIHRWIGAASKTFFNELKPVVVTELNAILDELPPEKPTPVRYLRSQKPKEEPGSTADGGGGGSAATGVGIAAEAEEELDLVDPVNVLAQVPNDYWTLITEKKWQERQQALESLEKVTNVPLIAPGDFGDLIRSLLNVVNKDTNIVLATMATKILGQLASGLRKKYAPYAQQTIAACLQKFKERKPTVVAALRDTIDAAAKSVSVSSHKFESVYELLLLRVALLTHLHSWTTNHYRLFLPKEYVDD
;
A
#
# COMPACT_ATOMS: atom_id res chain seq x y z
N MET A 1 -29.44 -25.75 -50.24
CA MET A 1 -28.97 -25.36 -48.90
C MET A 1 -28.18 -24.09 -49.10
N SER A 2 -28.63 -22.97 -48.56
CA SER A 2 -27.96 -21.68 -48.77
C SER A 2 -26.58 -21.68 -48.10
N ASP A 3 -25.62 -21.00 -48.71
CA ASP A 3 -24.23 -20.83 -48.27
C ASP A 3 -24.08 -20.20 -46.86
N GLU A 4 -25.18 -19.80 -46.21
CA GLU A 4 -25.20 -19.09 -44.93
C GLU A 4 -24.74 -19.91 -43.72
N ASP A 5 -24.66 -21.24 -43.83
CA ASP A 5 -24.38 -22.16 -42.73
C ASP A 5 -23.14 -23.04 -42.94
N GLU A 6 -22.38 -22.85 -44.01
CA GLU A 6 -21.17 -23.66 -44.27
C GLU A 6 -20.12 -23.54 -43.16
N TRP A 7 -20.05 -22.37 -42.51
CA TRP A 7 -19.11 -22.10 -41.42
C TRP A 7 -19.37 -22.97 -40.18
N LYS A 8 -20.56 -23.57 -40.03
CA LYS A 8 -20.88 -24.45 -38.90
C LYS A 8 -19.99 -25.69 -38.84
N LYS A 9 -19.44 -26.12 -39.98
CA LYS A 9 -18.52 -27.28 -40.10
C LYS A 9 -17.06 -26.93 -39.80
N LEU A 10 -16.72 -25.65 -39.68
CA LEU A 10 -15.33 -25.23 -39.47
C LEU A 10 -14.85 -25.61 -38.06
N PRO A 11 -13.55 -25.87 -37.87
CA PRO A 11 -12.97 -26.00 -36.53
C PRO A 11 -13.15 -24.71 -35.72
N THR A 12 -13.20 -24.82 -34.40
CA THR A 12 -13.38 -23.70 -33.47
C THR A 12 -12.39 -22.55 -33.71
N LEU A 13 -11.10 -22.87 -33.91
CA LEU A 13 -10.05 -21.87 -34.17
C LEU A 13 -10.28 -21.06 -35.47
N SER A 14 -10.92 -21.67 -36.47
CA SER A 14 -11.31 -20.99 -37.71
C SER A 14 -12.58 -20.17 -37.49
N LYS A 15 -13.57 -20.70 -36.75
CA LYS A 15 -14.82 -19.99 -36.42
C LYS A 15 -14.56 -18.66 -35.71
N VAL A 16 -13.69 -18.63 -34.69
CA VAL A 16 -13.38 -17.41 -33.92
C VAL A 16 -12.68 -16.30 -34.73
N GLN A 17 -12.19 -16.62 -35.93
CA GLN A 17 -11.54 -15.67 -36.84
C GLN A 17 -12.37 -15.39 -38.09
N HIS A 18 -13.55 -15.97 -38.19
CA HIS A 18 -14.39 -15.89 -39.38
C HIS A 18 -14.99 -14.49 -39.57
N GLN A 19 -15.22 -14.10 -40.83
CA GLN A 19 -15.79 -12.79 -41.15
C GLN A 19 -17.22 -12.62 -40.61
N GLN A 20 -18.02 -13.69 -40.64
CA GLN A 20 -19.39 -13.69 -40.11
C GLN A 20 -19.39 -13.68 -38.58
N TRP A 21 -20.07 -12.71 -37.96
CA TRP A 21 -20.09 -12.55 -36.50
C TRP A 21 -20.83 -13.68 -35.78
N LYS A 22 -21.85 -14.29 -36.41
CA LYS A 22 -22.54 -15.48 -35.87
C LYS A 22 -21.60 -16.68 -35.76
N ALA A 23 -20.70 -16.84 -36.73
CA ALA A 23 -19.67 -17.88 -36.70
C ALA A 23 -18.68 -17.64 -35.57
N ARG A 24 -18.24 -16.40 -35.37
CA ARG A 24 -17.37 -16.04 -34.25
C ARG A 24 -18.04 -16.26 -32.90
N LEU A 25 -19.30 -15.85 -32.75
CA LEU A 25 -20.09 -16.08 -31.54
C LEU A 25 -20.17 -17.57 -31.19
N GLU A 26 -20.48 -18.44 -32.15
CA GLU A 26 -20.49 -19.89 -31.91
C GLU A 26 -19.08 -20.40 -31.56
N GLY A 27 -18.06 -19.94 -32.29
CA GLY A 27 -16.66 -20.25 -32.01
C GLY A 27 -16.22 -19.83 -30.61
N TYR A 28 -16.66 -18.68 -30.08
CA TYR A 28 -16.31 -18.23 -28.74
C TYR A 28 -16.94 -19.11 -27.66
N ASN A 29 -18.21 -19.52 -27.84
CA ASN A 29 -18.85 -20.48 -26.94
C ASN A 29 -18.18 -21.86 -26.97
N GLU A 30 -17.76 -22.32 -28.15
CA GLU A 30 -16.99 -23.56 -28.29
C GLU A 30 -15.60 -23.43 -27.63
N ALA A 31 -14.90 -22.31 -27.86
CA ALA A 31 -13.58 -22.05 -27.28
C ALA A 31 -13.65 -21.99 -25.74
N GLN A 32 -14.66 -21.32 -25.19
CA GLN A 32 -14.90 -21.28 -23.75
C GLN A 32 -15.03 -22.71 -23.17
N LYS A 33 -15.86 -23.55 -23.79
CA LYS A 33 -16.01 -24.96 -23.39
C LYS A 33 -14.68 -25.70 -23.51
N LEU A 34 -14.01 -25.56 -24.65
CA LEU A 34 -12.72 -26.18 -24.92
C LEU A 34 -11.68 -25.84 -23.85
N PHE A 35 -11.59 -24.57 -23.43
CA PHE A 35 -10.66 -24.14 -22.38
C PHE A 35 -11.03 -24.71 -21.01
N SER A 36 -12.32 -24.73 -20.67
CA SER A 36 -12.80 -25.26 -19.37
C SER A 36 -12.63 -26.77 -19.21
N THR A 37 -12.55 -27.52 -20.32
CA THR A 37 -12.43 -28.98 -20.28
C THR A 37 -10.98 -29.46 -20.32
N GLN A 38 -9.99 -28.57 -20.39
CA GLN A 38 -8.59 -29.00 -20.38
C GLN A 38 -8.20 -29.52 -18.99
N THR A 39 -7.57 -30.69 -18.96
CA THR A 39 -7.11 -31.34 -17.71
C THR A 39 -5.75 -30.85 -17.24
N SER A 40 -5.05 -30.03 -18.05
CA SER A 40 -3.74 -29.47 -17.74
C SER A 40 -3.67 -28.02 -18.15
N GLU A 41 -3.14 -27.15 -17.28
CA GLU A 41 -2.93 -25.73 -17.56
C GLU A 41 -1.83 -25.47 -18.61
N THR A 42 -1.11 -26.51 -19.04
CA THR A 42 -0.07 -26.48 -20.08
C THR A 42 -0.51 -27.16 -21.38
N ALA A 43 -1.80 -27.49 -21.52
CA ALA A 43 -2.33 -28.16 -22.69
C ALA A 43 -1.94 -27.43 -24.00
N PRO A 44 -1.53 -28.16 -25.07
CA PRO A 44 -1.05 -27.55 -26.31
C PRO A 44 -2.05 -26.59 -26.94
N VAL A 45 -3.35 -26.87 -26.79
CA VAL A 45 -4.45 -26.04 -27.31
C VAL A 45 -4.32 -24.59 -26.92
N PHE A 46 -3.85 -24.27 -25.70
CA PHE A 46 -3.73 -22.88 -25.27
C PHE A 46 -2.72 -22.10 -26.13
N ASN A 47 -1.63 -22.73 -26.57
CA ASN A 47 -0.62 -22.08 -27.40
C ASN A 47 -1.19 -21.65 -28.77
N GLU A 48 -2.17 -22.37 -29.30
CA GLU A 48 -2.82 -22.05 -30.58
C GLU A 48 -3.59 -20.72 -30.53
N TYR A 49 -4.05 -20.31 -29.34
CA TYR A 49 -4.87 -19.11 -29.16
C TYR A 49 -4.08 -17.87 -28.72
N VAL A 50 -2.82 -18.02 -28.26
CA VAL A 50 -1.98 -16.90 -27.78
C VAL A 50 -1.92 -15.76 -28.79
N GLY A 51 -1.65 -16.06 -30.06
CA GLY A 51 -1.48 -15.06 -31.11
C GLY A 51 -2.77 -14.35 -31.56
N ILE A 52 -3.93 -14.86 -31.16
CA ILE A 52 -5.24 -14.33 -31.59
C ILE A 52 -6.08 -13.77 -30.45
N MET A 53 -5.64 -13.91 -29.19
CA MET A 53 -6.41 -13.47 -28.01
C MET A 53 -6.74 -11.97 -28.05
N LYS A 54 -5.87 -11.15 -28.64
CA LYS A 54 -6.13 -9.71 -28.88
C LYS A 54 -7.37 -9.47 -29.75
N LYS A 55 -7.68 -10.37 -30.69
CA LYS A 55 -8.87 -10.24 -31.55
C LYS A 55 -10.16 -10.50 -30.77
N PHE A 56 -10.14 -11.35 -29.74
CA PHE A 56 -11.30 -11.68 -28.91
C PHE A 56 -11.82 -10.42 -28.19
N VAL A 57 -10.90 -9.71 -27.53
CA VAL A 57 -11.23 -8.47 -26.79
C VAL A 57 -11.48 -7.25 -27.69
N ASN A 58 -11.35 -7.42 -29.02
CA ASN A 58 -11.56 -6.37 -30.01
C ASN A 58 -12.66 -6.73 -31.03
N ASP A 59 -13.52 -7.72 -30.76
CA ASP A 59 -14.60 -8.06 -31.69
C ASP A 59 -15.49 -6.83 -31.98
N PRO A 60 -15.75 -6.51 -33.26
CA PRO A 60 -16.57 -5.36 -33.62
C PRO A 60 -18.05 -5.53 -33.24
N ASN A 61 -18.55 -6.77 -33.12
CA ASN A 61 -19.93 -7.06 -32.75
C ASN A 61 -20.07 -7.21 -31.23
N ALA A 62 -20.92 -6.40 -30.60
CA ALA A 62 -21.05 -6.37 -29.15
C ALA A 62 -21.54 -7.68 -28.51
N VAL A 63 -22.34 -8.48 -29.21
CA VAL A 63 -22.84 -9.78 -28.70
C VAL A 63 -21.73 -10.82 -28.78
N ALA A 64 -21.02 -10.88 -29.91
CA ALA A 64 -19.86 -11.75 -30.06
C ALA A 64 -18.74 -11.36 -29.08
N LEU A 65 -18.48 -10.06 -28.88
CA LEU A 65 -17.53 -9.55 -27.90
C LEU A 65 -17.85 -10.03 -26.49
N GLU A 66 -19.10 -9.94 -26.04
CA GLU A 66 -19.46 -10.40 -24.69
C GLU A 66 -19.24 -11.90 -24.48
N SER A 67 -19.44 -12.73 -25.51
CA SER A 67 -19.11 -14.17 -25.48
C SER A 67 -17.60 -14.39 -25.56
N ALA A 68 -16.89 -13.60 -26.36
CA ALA A 68 -15.43 -13.64 -26.44
C ALA A 68 -14.77 -13.31 -25.09
N LEU A 69 -15.31 -12.35 -24.33
CA LEU A 69 -14.82 -12.03 -22.99
C LEU A 69 -14.99 -13.19 -22.01
N ASP A 70 -16.09 -13.96 -22.09
CA ASP A 70 -16.24 -15.17 -21.27
C ASP A 70 -15.17 -16.22 -21.63
N ALA A 71 -14.90 -16.40 -22.92
CA ALA A 71 -13.85 -17.30 -23.38
C ALA A 71 -12.45 -16.82 -22.94
N VAL A 72 -12.18 -15.51 -22.98
CA VAL A 72 -10.92 -14.91 -22.50
C VAL A 72 -10.75 -15.16 -21.01
N LEU A 73 -11.80 -14.96 -20.20
CA LEU A 73 -11.74 -15.19 -18.76
C LEU A 73 -11.34 -16.65 -18.46
N VAL A 74 -12.07 -17.62 -19.03
CA VAL A 74 -11.79 -19.05 -18.85
C VAL A 74 -10.40 -19.43 -19.38
N TYR A 75 -9.95 -18.82 -20.47
CA TYR A 75 -8.59 -19.02 -20.98
C TYR A 75 -7.53 -18.58 -19.97
N PHE A 76 -7.69 -17.42 -19.34
CA PHE A 76 -6.74 -16.95 -18.33
C PHE A 76 -6.83 -17.77 -17.03
N GLU A 77 -8.02 -18.19 -16.60
CA GLU A 77 -8.18 -19.09 -15.44
C GLU A 77 -7.41 -20.39 -15.61
N ASN A 78 -7.49 -21.01 -16.79
CA ASN A 78 -7.03 -22.39 -17.02
C ASN A 78 -5.68 -22.50 -17.74
N SER A 79 -5.00 -21.41 -18.06
CA SER A 79 -3.78 -21.46 -18.88
C SER A 79 -2.57 -20.76 -18.26
N THR A 80 -1.46 -21.50 -18.13
CA THR A 80 -0.15 -20.94 -17.73
C THR A 80 0.48 -20.09 -18.84
N VAL A 81 0.20 -20.35 -20.12
CA VAL A 81 0.77 -19.59 -21.24
C VAL A 81 0.05 -18.27 -21.51
N SER A 82 -1.09 -18.04 -20.83
CA SER A 82 -1.89 -16.81 -20.95
C SER A 82 -1.10 -15.53 -20.65
N GLY A 83 -0.10 -15.63 -19.78
CA GLY A 83 0.82 -14.53 -19.47
C GLY A 83 1.55 -13.97 -20.70
N LYS A 84 1.73 -14.75 -21.78
CA LYS A 84 2.39 -14.29 -23.02
C LYS A 84 1.58 -13.26 -23.80
N CYS A 85 0.24 -13.27 -23.67
CA CYS A 85 -0.64 -12.33 -24.35
C CYS A 85 -1.27 -11.29 -23.41
N ALA A 86 -0.90 -11.27 -22.12
CA ALA A 86 -1.50 -10.40 -21.11
C ALA A 86 -1.48 -8.91 -21.51
N GLY A 87 -0.34 -8.38 -21.97
CA GLY A 87 -0.24 -6.97 -22.35
C GLY A 87 -1.16 -6.59 -23.51
N ASP A 88 -1.20 -7.40 -24.57
CA ASP A 88 -2.08 -7.18 -25.72
C ASP A 88 -3.57 -7.26 -25.36
N VAL A 89 -3.91 -8.19 -24.47
CA VAL A 89 -5.28 -8.37 -23.96
C VAL A 89 -5.68 -7.18 -23.08
N CYS A 90 -4.82 -6.77 -22.13
CA CYS A 90 -5.05 -5.58 -21.29
C CYS A 90 -5.32 -4.34 -22.15
N ALA A 91 -4.46 -4.05 -23.12
CA ALA A 91 -4.61 -2.90 -24.01
C ALA A 91 -5.94 -2.93 -24.77
N GLY A 92 -6.36 -4.10 -25.27
CA GLY A 92 -7.65 -4.27 -25.93
C GLY A 92 -8.84 -4.06 -25.00
N LEU A 93 -8.82 -4.66 -23.81
CA LEU A 93 -9.86 -4.49 -22.79
C LEU A 93 -10.03 -3.02 -22.40
N ILE A 94 -8.92 -2.31 -22.16
CA ILE A 94 -8.93 -0.91 -21.73
C ILE A 94 -9.52 0.01 -22.81
N VAL A 95 -9.03 -0.11 -24.05
CA VAL A 95 -9.45 0.80 -25.12
C VAL A 95 -10.87 0.51 -25.58
N LYS A 96 -11.21 -0.77 -25.79
CA LYS A 96 -12.48 -1.17 -26.41
C LYS A 96 -13.59 -1.44 -25.40
N CYS A 97 -13.28 -2.14 -24.30
CA CYS A 97 -14.30 -2.73 -23.45
C CYS A 97 -14.65 -1.85 -22.25
N LEU A 98 -13.67 -1.23 -21.57
CA LEU A 98 -13.93 -0.36 -20.41
C LEU A 98 -14.75 0.89 -20.78
N SER A 99 -14.64 1.37 -22.02
CA SER A 99 -15.44 2.50 -22.51
C SER A 99 -16.79 2.11 -23.14
N SER A 100 -17.14 0.82 -23.12
CA SER A 100 -18.38 0.30 -23.71
C SER A 100 -19.61 0.94 -23.07
N PRO A 101 -20.66 1.30 -23.84
CA PRO A 101 -21.91 1.75 -23.26
C PRO A 101 -22.66 0.63 -22.51
N ARG A 102 -22.37 -0.63 -22.81
CA ARG A 102 -23.01 -1.81 -22.18
C ARG A 102 -22.30 -2.13 -20.86
N ALA A 103 -23.05 -2.05 -19.75
CA ALA A 103 -22.52 -2.36 -18.41
C ALA A 103 -21.89 -3.75 -18.35
N LYS A 104 -22.62 -4.77 -18.82
CA LYS A 104 -22.13 -6.15 -18.88
C LYS A 104 -20.77 -6.31 -19.60
N THR A 105 -20.51 -5.56 -20.67
CA THR A 105 -19.21 -5.60 -21.35
C THR A 105 -18.11 -5.01 -20.47
N ARG A 106 -18.39 -3.92 -19.75
CA ARG A 106 -17.42 -3.31 -18.83
C ARG A 106 -17.13 -4.24 -17.66
N ASP A 107 -18.16 -4.81 -17.04
CA ASP A 107 -18.03 -5.70 -15.88
C ASP A 107 -17.18 -6.93 -16.22
N LYS A 108 -17.44 -7.57 -17.36
CA LYS A 108 -16.60 -8.68 -17.85
C LYS A 108 -15.17 -8.27 -18.14
N ALA A 109 -14.95 -7.06 -18.67
CA ALA A 109 -13.62 -6.58 -18.94
C ALA A 109 -12.83 -6.30 -17.66
N ILE A 110 -13.49 -5.77 -16.62
CA ILE A 110 -12.92 -5.63 -15.29
C ILE A 110 -12.55 -7.01 -14.74
N GLU A 111 -13.46 -7.99 -14.78
CA GLU A 111 -13.18 -9.35 -14.30
C GLU A 111 -11.99 -10.00 -15.04
N CYS A 112 -11.90 -9.86 -16.38
CA CYS A 112 -10.73 -10.32 -17.13
C CYS A 112 -9.43 -9.65 -16.67
N LEU A 113 -9.44 -8.33 -16.39
CA LEU A 113 -8.26 -7.62 -15.89
C LEU A 113 -7.89 -8.09 -14.48
N LEU A 114 -8.86 -8.35 -13.60
CA LEU A 114 -8.64 -8.92 -12.28
C LEU A 114 -8.05 -10.34 -12.38
N GLN A 115 -8.54 -11.18 -13.29
CA GLN A 115 -7.96 -12.51 -13.52
C GLN A 115 -6.50 -12.44 -14.02
N ILE A 116 -6.18 -11.45 -14.87
CA ILE A 116 -4.79 -11.19 -15.30
C ILE A 116 -3.93 -10.80 -14.09
N VAL A 117 -4.45 -9.95 -13.20
CA VAL A 117 -3.79 -9.60 -11.93
C VAL A 117 -3.50 -10.86 -11.10
N GLU A 118 -4.51 -11.71 -10.86
CA GLU A 118 -4.37 -12.96 -10.10
C GLU A 118 -3.28 -13.88 -10.67
N ASN A 119 -3.13 -13.90 -12.00
CA ASN A 119 -2.13 -14.69 -12.72
C ASN A 119 -0.71 -14.12 -12.69
N GLU A 120 -0.35 -13.35 -11.65
CA GLU A 120 0.97 -12.75 -11.48
C GLU A 120 1.34 -11.74 -12.58
N LYS A 121 0.33 -11.13 -13.24
CA LYS A 121 0.55 -10.09 -14.26
C LYS A 121 0.03 -8.72 -13.82
N HIS A 122 0.03 -8.48 -12.52
CA HIS A 122 -0.40 -7.22 -11.91
C HIS A 122 0.45 -6.01 -12.35
N GLU A 123 1.76 -6.16 -12.52
CA GLU A 123 2.62 -5.09 -13.06
C GLU A 123 2.19 -4.71 -14.49
N VAL A 124 1.99 -5.70 -15.37
CA VAL A 124 1.55 -5.48 -16.76
C VAL A 124 0.17 -4.82 -16.80
N ALA A 125 -0.79 -5.32 -16.02
CA ALA A 125 -2.13 -4.75 -15.95
C ALA A 125 -2.10 -3.32 -15.39
N GLY A 126 -1.33 -3.09 -14.32
CA GLY A 126 -1.17 -1.78 -13.69
C GLY A 126 -0.54 -0.75 -14.63
N GLU A 127 0.52 -1.11 -15.35
CA GLU A 127 1.15 -0.23 -16.33
C GLU A 127 0.21 0.14 -17.49
N GLU A 128 -0.53 -0.83 -18.04
CA GLU A 128 -1.50 -0.55 -19.11
C GLU A 128 -2.68 0.32 -18.61
N LEU A 129 -3.17 0.07 -17.39
CA LEU A 129 -4.21 0.90 -16.76
C LEU A 129 -3.73 2.34 -16.57
N LEU A 130 -2.49 2.54 -16.11
CA LEU A 130 -1.87 3.86 -15.97
C LEU A 130 -1.72 4.58 -17.32
N LYS A 131 -1.34 3.87 -18.40
CA LYS A 131 -1.35 4.44 -19.75
C LYS A 131 -2.75 4.90 -20.15
N GLY A 132 -3.77 4.11 -19.82
CA GLY A 132 -5.18 4.41 -20.07
C GLY A 132 -5.71 5.68 -19.37
N LEU A 133 -5.10 6.08 -18.24
CA LEU A 133 -5.43 7.34 -17.56
C LEU A 133 -5.13 8.60 -18.40
N SER A 134 -4.30 8.47 -19.44
CA SER A 134 -3.98 9.55 -20.38
C SER A 134 -4.80 9.51 -21.68
N ASN A 135 -5.82 8.65 -21.76
CA ASN A 135 -6.62 8.51 -22.97
C ASN A 135 -7.48 9.77 -23.21
N LYS A 136 -7.63 10.16 -24.48
CA LYS A 136 -8.49 11.28 -24.88
C LYS A 136 -9.98 11.03 -24.63
N ASN A 137 -10.39 9.76 -24.54
CA ASN A 137 -11.76 9.39 -24.22
C ASN A 137 -11.93 9.29 -22.70
N PRO A 138 -12.70 10.20 -22.06
CA PRO A 138 -12.86 10.21 -20.61
C PRO A 138 -13.52 8.93 -20.07
N LYS A 139 -14.30 8.21 -20.89
CA LYS A 139 -14.87 6.90 -20.48
C LYS A 139 -13.81 5.83 -20.29
N VAL A 140 -12.72 5.88 -21.06
CA VAL A 140 -11.58 4.98 -20.87
C VAL A 140 -10.88 5.32 -19.56
N VAL A 141 -10.65 6.62 -19.29
CA VAL A 141 -10.02 7.09 -18.04
C VAL A 141 -10.84 6.69 -16.82
N VAL A 142 -12.16 6.90 -16.85
CA VAL A 142 -13.11 6.45 -15.82
C VAL A 142 -13.01 4.95 -15.60
N GLY A 143 -13.06 4.15 -16.67
CA GLY A 143 -12.95 2.71 -16.59
C GLY A 143 -11.62 2.26 -15.97
N CYS A 144 -10.50 2.90 -16.34
CA CYS A 144 -9.20 2.61 -15.74
C CYS A 144 -9.15 2.92 -14.24
N LEU A 145 -9.71 4.07 -13.81
CA LEU A 145 -9.78 4.44 -12.39
C LEU A 145 -10.66 3.45 -11.61
N GLN A 146 -11.80 3.04 -12.19
CA GLN A 146 -12.67 2.04 -11.60
C GLN A 146 -11.95 0.70 -11.44
N THR A 147 -11.24 0.23 -12.47
CA THR A 147 -10.46 -1.01 -12.38
C THR A 147 -9.34 -0.89 -11.36
N LEU A 148 -8.57 0.20 -11.34
CA LEU A 148 -7.49 0.39 -10.36
C LEU A 148 -8.03 0.44 -8.92
N ARG A 149 -9.18 1.09 -8.70
CA ARG A 149 -9.86 1.10 -7.41
C ARG A 149 -10.34 -0.29 -7.02
N GLU A 150 -10.93 -1.04 -7.95
CA GLU A 150 -11.39 -2.41 -7.69
C GLU A 150 -10.21 -3.34 -7.39
N THR A 151 -9.11 -3.24 -8.13
CA THR A 151 -7.87 -3.97 -7.83
C THR A 151 -7.34 -3.62 -6.45
N LEU A 152 -7.34 -2.34 -6.06
CA LEU A 152 -6.92 -1.90 -4.73
C LEU A 152 -7.83 -2.48 -3.64
N ASN A 153 -9.16 -2.40 -3.81
CA ASN A 153 -10.15 -2.92 -2.87
C ASN A 153 -10.02 -4.44 -2.68
N LEU A 154 -9.75 -5.19 -3.75
CA LEU A 154 -9.73 -6.65 -3.71
C LEU A 154 -8.36 -7.22 -3.27
N PHE A 155 -7.26 -6.66 -3.75
CA PHE A 155 -5.90 -7.21 -3.56
C PHE A 155 -5.03 -6.42 -2.59
N GLY A 156 -5.37 -5.15 -2.34
CA GLY A 156 -4.58 -4.25 -1.52
C GLY A 156 -3.46 -3.50 -2.28
N PRO A 157 -2.75 -2.61 -1.57
CA PRO A 157 -1.89 -1.59 -2.17
C PRO A 157 -0.60 -2.14 -2.79
N LYS A 158 -0.17 -3.36 -2.46
CA LYS A 158 1.04 -3.98 -3.03
C LYS A 158 0.87 -4.39 -4.50
N VAL A 159 -0.36 -4.66 -4.92
CA VAL A 159 -0.68 -5.15 -6.27
C VAL A 159 -0.94 -4.00 -7.25
N VAL A 160 -1.17 -2.79 -6.71
CA VAL A 160 -1.43 -1.57 -7.49
C VAL A 160 -0.16 -0.71 -7.55
N PRO A 161 0.16 -0.07 -8.68
CA PRO A 161 1.32 0.83 -8.79
C PRO A 161 1.05 2.18 -8.09
N MET A 162 0.94 2.17 -6.76
CA MET A 162 0.49 3.29 -5.92
C MET A 162 1.27 4.58 -6.17
N LYS A 163 2.60 4.52 -6.19
CA LYS A 163 3.46 5.70 -6.41
C LYS A 163 3.18 6.37 -7.76
N ALA A 164 3.03 5.58 -8.83
CA ALA A 164 2.74 6.10 -10.16
C ALA A 164 1.32 6.66 -10.24
N LEU A 165 0.35 6.02 -9.57
CA LEU A 165 -1.02 6.52 -9.46
C LEU A 165 -1.08 7.87 -8.73
N PHE A 166 -0.38 8.04 -7.60
CA PHE A 166 -0.33 9.31 -6.88
C PHE A 166 0.13 10.48 -7.78
N LYS A 167 1.17 10.25 -8.59
CA LYS A 167 1.68 11.25 -9.56
C LYS A 167 0.65 11.65 -10.63
N GLN A 168 -0.38 10.84 -10.85
CA GLN A 168 -1.46 11.16 -11.79
C GLN A 168 -2.59 11.97 -11.13
N LEU A 169 -2.76 11.91 -9.81
CA LEU A 169 -3.90 12.53 -9.11
C LEU A 169 -4.06 14.03 -9.39
N PRO A 170 -3.01 14.87 -9.35
CA PRO A 170 -3.17 16.31 -9.62
C PRO A 170 -3.84 16.58 -10.97
N ARG A 171 -3.41 15.86 -12.02
CA ARG A 171 -4.01 15.97 -13.35
C ARG A 171 -5.45 15.45 -13.40
N LEU A 172 -5.73 14.34 -12.71
CA LEU A 172 -7.07 13.72 -12.72
C LEU A 172 -8.11 14.56 -11.98
N PHE A 173 -7.74 15.21 -10.87
CA PHE A 173 -8.60 16.18 -10.18
C PHE A 173 -8.84 17.45 -11.01
N ASP A 174 -7.94 17.79 -11.93
CA ASP A 174 -8.05 18.90 -12.86
C ASP A 174 -8.63 18.52 -14.23
N ASP A 175 -9.07 17.27 -14.41
CA ASP A 175 -9.67 16.82 -15.67
C ASP A 175 -10.95 17.62 -15.98
N ARG A 176 -11.28 17.79 -17.26
CA ARG A 176 -12.48 18.52 -17.69
C ARG A 176 -13.75 17.72 -17.46
N ASP A 177 -13.69 16.39 -17.55
CA ASP A 177 -14.83 15.50 -17.36
C ASP A 177 -15.14 15.30 -15.87
N LYS A 178 -16.39 15.57 -15.48
CA LYS A 178 -16.81 15.45 -14.07
C LYS A 178 -16.75 14.02 -13.53
N ASN A 179 -16.89 13.01 -14.38
CA ASN A 179 -16.85 11.60 -13.97
C ASN A 179 -15.40 11.17 -13.72
N VAL A 180 -14.44 11.70 -14.48
CA VAL A 180 -13.00 11.48 -14.20
C VAL A 180 -12.65 12.05 -12.84
N ARG A 181 -13.04 13.31 -12.55
CA ARG A 181 -12.83 13.90 -11.22
C ARG A 181 -13.54 13.14 -10.11
N GLY A 182 -14.76 12.67 -10.36
CA GLY A 182 -15.52 11.84 -9.42
C GLY A 182 -14.82 10.51 -9.11
N GLU A 183 -14.28 9.84 -10.12
CA GLU A 183 -13.53 8.60 -9.91
C GLU A 183 -12.14 8.83 -9.28
N ALA A 184 -11.49 9.96 -9.57
CA ALA A 184 -10.26 10.36 -8.88
C ALA A 184 -10.50 10.49 -7.37
N LYS A 185 -11.64 11.08 -6.99
CA LYS A 185 -12.08 11.15 -5.60
C LYS A 185 -12.32 9.76 -5.00
N ASN A 186 -13.04 8.88 -5.71
CA ASN A 186 -13.34 7.53 -5.23
C ASN A 186 -12.07 6.70 -5.00
N ILE A 187 -11.10 6.75 -5.93
CA ILE A 187 -9.84 6.01 -5.75
C ILE A 187 -9.00 6.62 -4.62
N THR A 188 -9.01 7.95 -4.42
CA THR A 188 -8.34 8.57 -3.26
C THR A 188 -8.95 8.13 -1.92
N VAL A 189 -10.28 7.99 -1.85
CA VAL A 189 -10.96 7.41 -0.68
C VAL A 189 -10.48 5.98 -0.43
N GLU A 190 -10.45 5.15 -1.46
CA GLU A 190 -10.00 3.76 -1.33
C GLU A 190 -8.53 3.68 -0.90
N ILE A 191 -7.65 4.50 -1.49
CA ILE A 191 -6.27 4.65 -1.05
C ILE A 191 -6.20 4.97 0.44
N HIS A 192 -6.98 5.93 0.94
CA HIS A 192 -6.98 6.29 2.34
C HIS A 192 -7.45 5.16 3.24
N ARG A 193 -8.46 4.37 2.84
CA ARG A 193 -8.91 3.21 3.61
C ARG A 193 -7.77 2.22 3.86
N TRP A 194 -6.89 2.04 2.88
CA TRP A 194 -5.76 1.10 2.99
C TRP A 194 -4.55 1.63 3.74
N ILE A 195 -4.12 2.87 3.47
CA ILE A 195 -2.86 3.43 4.01
C ILE A 195 -3.06 4.54 5.06
N GLY A 196 -4.31 4.78 5.46
CA GLY A 196 -4.70 5.76 6.46
C GLY A 196 -4.14 7.17 6.20
N ALA A 197 -3.74 7.85 7.28
CA ALA A 197 -3.25 9.22 7.25
C ALA A 197 -1.99 9.42 6.38
N ALA A 198 -1.21 8.36 6.10
CA ALA A 198 -0.05 8.46 5.22
C ALA A 198 -0.43 8.93 3.80
N SER A 199 -1.64 8.59 3.34
CA SER A 199 -2.18 9.09 2.07
C SER A 199 -2.21 10.61 1.95
N LYS A 200 -2.38 11.33 3.07
CA LYS A 200 -2.49 12.80 3.09
C LYS A 200 -1.19 13.48 2.66
N THR A 201 -0.05 12.83 2.84
CA THR A 201 1.26 13.35 2.41
C THR A 201 1.38 13.52 0.89
N PHE A 202 0.57 12.79 0.13
CA PHE A 202 0.54 12.88 -1.33
C PHE A 202 -0.41 13.96 -1.86
N PHE A 203 -1.14 14.66 -0.99
CA PHE A 203 -2.08 15.72 -1.39
C PHE A 203 -1.43 17.10 -1.53
N ASN A 204 -0.14 17.22 -1.23
CA ASN A 204 0.58 18.50 -1.25
C ASN A 204 0.57 19.19 -2.63
N GLU A 205 0.45 18.41 -3.72
CA GLU A 205 0.39 18.92 -5.10
C GLU A 205 -1.04 19.19 -5.58
N LEU A 206 -2.06 18.95 -4.75
CA LEU A 206 -3.46 19.21 -5.07
C LEU A 206 -3.86 20.63 -4.70
N LYS A 207 -4.88 21.16 -5.41
CA LYS A 207 -5.43 22.48 -5.09
C LYS A 207 -6.03 22.51 -3.66
N PRO A 208 -5.83 23.59 -2.88
CA PRO A 208 -6.31 23.66 -1.50
C PRO A 208 -7.78 23.31 -1.31
N VAL A 209 -8.65 23.75 -2.24
CA VAL A 209 -10.09 23.45 -2.22
C VAL A 209 -10.35 21.94 -2.28
N VAL A 210 -9.63 21.22 -3.14
CA VAL A 210 -9.74 19.76 -3.28
C VAL A 210 -9.22 19.07 -2.02
N VAL A 211 -8.11 19.56 -1.45
CA VAL A 211 -7.54 19.01 -0.20
C VAL A 211 -8.53 19.15 0.96
N THR A 212 -9.19 20.32 1.10
CA THR A 212 -10.20 20.53 2.13
C THR A 212 -11.40 19.59 1.95
N GLU A 213 -11.89 19.44 0.72
CA GLU A 213 -13.00 18.53 0.42
C GLU A 213 -12.63 17.06 0.71
N LEU A 214 -11.42 16.63 0.31
CA LEU A 214 -10.93 15.29 0.58
C LEU A 214 -10.79 15.06 2.08
N ASN A 215 -10.13 15.94 2.83
CA ASN A 215 -9.97 15.77 4.28
C ASN A 215 -11.31 15.63 4.99
N ALA A 216 -12.31 16.44 4.65
CA ALA A 216 -13.65 16.33 5.24
C ALA A 216 -14.26 14.93 5.06
N ILE A 217 -14.05 14.30 3.91
CA ILE A 217 -14.57 12.95 3.61
C ILE A 217 -13.74 11.87 4.28
N LEU A 218 -12.42 12.04 4.24
CA LEU A 218 -11.49 11.04 4.79
C LEU A 218 -11.57 10.96 6.32
N ASP A 219 -11.82 12.09 6.99
CA ASP A 219 -11.95 12.15 8.45
C ASP A 219 -13.25 11.51 8.97
N GLU A 220 -14.25 11.30 8.09
CA GLU A 220 -15.50 10.60 8.42
C GLU A 220 -15.41 9.07 8.21
N LEU A 221 -14.31 8.56 7.63
CA LEU A 221 -14.17 7.13 7.34
C LEU A 221 -13.92 6.32 8.62
N PRO A 222 -14.39 5.05 8.67
CA PRO A 222 -14.08 4.16 9.77
C PRO A 222 -12.56 3.97 9.89
N PRO A 223 -12.01 3.85 11.12
CA PRO A 223 -10.58 3.61 11.32
C PRO A 223 -10.15 2.18 10.96
N GLU A 224 -11.10 1.29 10.65
CA GLU A 224 -10.84 -0.10 10.29
C GLU A 224 -10.27 -0.19 8.87
N LYS A 225 -9.10 -0.83 8.77
CA LYS A 225 -8.42 -1.06 7.50
C LYS A 225 -9.05 -2.24 6.78
N PRO A 226 -9.25 -2.17 5.46
CA PRO A 226 -9.68 -3.32 4.66
C PRO A 226 -8.64 -4.46 4.71
N THR A 227 -9.12 -5.68 4.55
CA THR A 227 -8.30 -6.87 4.33
C THR A 227 -8.47 -7.36 2.89
N PRO A 228 -7.41 -7.86 2.23
CA PRO A 228 -7.55 -8.37 0.86
C PRO A 228 -8.52 -9.56 0.81
N VAL A 229 -9.35 -9.61 -0.22
CA VAL A 229 -10.32 -10.70 -0.45
C VAL A 229 -9.99 -11.51 -1.71
N ARG A 230 -9.08 -11.02 -2.55
CA ARG A 230 -8.45 -11.76 -3.65
C ARG A 230 -6.94 -11.67 -3.54
N TYR A 231 -6.24 -12.68 -4.05
CA TYR A 231 -4.80 -12.82 -3.92
C TYR A 231 -4.17 -13.20 -5.25
N LEU A 232 -2.91 -12.81 -5.45
CA LEU A 232 -2.09 -13.40 -6.50
C LEU A 232 -1.98 -14.92 -6.25
N ARG A 233 -1.86 -15.73 -7.32
CA ARG A 233 -1.78 -17.20 -7.19
C ARG A 233 -0.71 -17.66 -6.19
N SER A 234 0.44 -16.99 -6.15
CA SER A 234 1.54 -17.25 -5.23
C SER A 234 1.29 -16.82 -3.78
N GLN A 235 0.34 -15.91 -3.57
CA GLN A 235 0.02 -15.30 -2.28
C GLN A 235 -1.24 -15.88 -1.64
N LYS A 236 -1.90 -16.86 -2.29
CA LYS A 236 -3.07 -17.52 -1.71
C LYS A 236 -2.71 -18.10 -0.33
N PRO A 237 -3.43 -17.72 0.74
CA PRO A 237 -3.24 -18.35 2.05
C PRO A 237 -3.36 -19.86 1.89
N LYS A 238 -2.43 -20.63 2.47
CA LYS A 238 -2.59 -22.08 2.53
C LYS A 238 -3.86 -22.36 3.33
N GLU A 239 -4.88 -22.91 2.69
CA GLU A 239 -6.05 -23.42 3.38
C GLU A 239 -5.58 -24.53 4.34
N GLU A 240 -5.74 -24.31 5.64
CA GLU A 240 -5.74 -25.44 6.57
C GLU A 240 -7.00 -26.28 6.29
N PRO A 241 -6.89 -27.61 6.18
CA PRO A 241 -8.04 -28.45 5.89
C PRO A 241 -8.97 -28.49 7.10
N GLY A 242 -9.99 -27.62 7.13
CA GLY A 242 -11.02 -27.67 8.17
C GLY A 242 -11.68 -26.33 8.51
N SER A 243 -12.32 -25.68 7.54
CA SER A 243 -13.33 -24.67 7.86
C SER A 243 -14.42 -24.69 6.79
N THR A 244 -15.38 -25.60 6.97
CA THR A 244 -16.70 -25.43 6.37
C THR A 244 -17.35 -24.21 6.98
N ALA A 245 -17.81 -23.31 6.12
CA ALA A 245 -18.60 -22.15 6.48
C ALA A 245 -19.77 -22.54 7.39
N ASP A 246 -19.86 -21.90 8.56
CA ASP A 246 -21.14 -21.51 9.10
C ASP A 246 -21.02 -20.12 9.75
N GLY A 247 -22.01 -19.27 9.48
CA GLY A 247 -22.03 -17.89 9.92
C GLY A 247 -22.30 -17.80 11.42
N GLY A 248 -21.46 -17.06 12.13
CA GLY A 248 -21.68 -16.74 13.53
C GLY A 248 -20.65 -15.73 14.03
N GLY A 249 -21.10 -14.49 14.25
CA GLY A 249 -20.26 -13.43 14.79
C GLY A 249 -19.65 -13.82 16.13
N GLY A 250 -18.35 -13.56 16.26
CA GLY A 250 -17.60 -13.73 17.49
C GLY A 250 -16.26 -13.05 17.32
N GLY A 251 -16.13 -11.85 17.88
CA GLY A 251 -14.87 -11.11 17.87
C GLY A 251 -13.78 -11.93 18.55
N SER A 252 -12.74 -12.27 17.79
CA SER A 252 -11.50 -12.82 18.32
C SER A 252 -10.42 -11.76 18.17
N ALA A 253 -9.94 -11.30 19.33
CA ALA A 253 -8.85 -10.36 19.45
C ALA A 253 -7.60 -10.92 18.76
N ALA A 254 -7.25 -10.35 17.61
CA ALA A 254 -5.98 -10.61 16.94
C ALA A 254 -4.83 -10.05 17.81
N THR A 255 -4.06 -10.97 18.39
CA THR A 255 -2.83 -10.73 19.12
C THR A 255 -1.87 -9.85 18.30
N GLY A 256 -1.38 -8.76 18.91
CA GLY A 256 -0.69 -7.62 18.31
C GLY A 256 0.70 -7.83 17.68
N VAL A 257 0.97 -9.00 17.09
CA VAL A 257 2.21 -9.27 16.32
C VAL A 257 2.00 -8.99 14.82
N GLY A 258 0.78 -9.15 14.29
CA GLY A 258 0.48 -8.87 12.88
C GLY A 258 0.44 -7.38 12.52
N ILE A 259 -0.06 -6.54 13.43
CA ILE A 259 -0.25 -5.10 13.21
C ILE A 259 1.10 -4.37 13.02
N ALA A 260 2.15 -4.83 13.70
CA ALA A 260 3.48 -4.21 13.60
C ALA A 260 4.19 -4.50 12.27
N ALA A 261 4.01 -5.71 11.73
CA ALA A 261 4.57 -6.07 10.42
C ALA A 261 3.82 -5.38 9.27
N GLU A 262 2.49 -5.27 9.36
CA GLU A 262 1.67 -4.56 8.37
C GLU A 262 1.94 -3.05 8.35
N ALA A 263 2.11 -2.41 9.52
CA ALA A 263 2.45 -0.99 9.61
C ALA A 263 3.87 -0.67 9.12
N GLU A 264 4.81 -1.63 9.24
CA GLU A 264 6.16 -1.49 8.67
C GLU A 264 6.17 -1.63 7.14
N GLU A 265 5.28 -2.43 6.54
CA GLU A 265 5.17 -2.60 5.09
C GLU A 265 4.39 -1.45 4.39
N GLU A 266 3.52 -0.76 5.11
CA GLU A 266 2.69 0.38 4.64
C GLU A 266 3.51 1.65 4.30
N LEU A 267 4.66 1.85 4.96
CA LEU A 267 5.53 3.01 4.74
C LEU A 267 6.61 2.79 3.66
N ASP A 268 6.83 1.57 3.18
CA ASP A 268 7.77 1.31 2.07
C ASP A 268 7.26 1.84 0.70
N LEU A 269 5.99 2.25 0.67
CA LEU A 269 5.37 2.95 -0.45
C LEU A 269 5.70 4.46 -0.49
N VAL A 270 6.38 5.00 0.53
CA VAL A 270 6.86 6.39 0.56
C VAL A 270 8.32 6.42 0.12
N ASP A 271 8.72 7.40 -0.70
CA ASP A 271 10.13 7.54 -1.07
C ASP A 271 10.95 8.03 0.15
N PRO A 272 12.04 7.33 0.55
CA PRO A 272 12.84 7.74 1.69
C PRO A 272 13.47 9.13 1.47
N VAL A 273 13.31 10.03 2.44
CA VAL A 273 13.91 11.35 2.40
C VAL A 273 15.34 11.29 2.92
N ASN A 274 16.31 11.80 2.15
CA ASN A 274 17.69 11.95 2.62
C ASN A 274 17.81 13.17 3.55
N VAL A 275 17.45 12.96 4.82
CA VAL A 275 17.51 14.00 5.87
C VAL A 275 18.93 14.50 6.11
N LEU A 276 19.95 13.65 6.02
CA LEU A 276 21.34 14.06 6.22
C LEU A 276 21.79 15.15 5.24
N ALA A 277 21.34 15.06 3.97
CA ALA A 277 21.61 16.07 2.97
C ALA A 277 20.84 17.40 3.20
N GLN A 278 19.82 17.39 4.06
CA GLN A 278 18.99 18.55 4.38
C GLN A 278 19.31 19.17 5.74
N VAL A 279 20.28 18.62 6.49
CA VAL A 279 20.73 19.23 7.74
C VAL A 279 21.24 20.65 7.43
N PRO A 280 20.71 21.69 8.09
CA PRO A 280 21.16 23.07 7.86
C PRO A 280 22.66 23.21 8.08
N ASN A 281 23.36 23.89 7.17
CA ASN A 281 24.82 24.04 7.24
C ASN A 281 25.30 24.72 8.53
N ASP A 282 24.48 25.62 9.08
CA ASP A 282 24.74 26.38 10.31
C ASP A 282 24.41 25.60 11.59
N TYR A 283 23.76 24.44 11.51
CA TYR A 283 23.39 23.62 12.66
C TYR A 283 24.57 23.33 13.58
N TRP A 284 25.70 22.86 13.01
CA TRP A 284 26.87 22.44 13.77
C TRP A 284 27.54 23.59 14.51
N THR A 285 27.46 24.80 13.96
CA THR A 285 27.95 26.01 14.62
C THR A 285 26.99 26.44 15.72
N LEU A 286 25.73 26.67 15.36
CA LEU A 286 24.72 27.24 16.27
C LEU A 286 24.41 26.36 17.48
N ILE A 287 24.45 25.03 17.34
CA ILE A 287 24.13 24.11 18.45
C ILE A 287 25.19 24.13 19.58
N THR A 288 26.38 24.66 19.29
CA THR A 288 27.48 24.75 20.27
C THR A 288 27.61 26.13 20.91
N GLU A 289 26.81 27.10 20.46
CA GLU A 289 26.91 28.48 20.91
C GLU A 289 26.49 28.67 22.36
N LYS A 290 27.09 29.67 23.02
CA LYS A 290 26.79 29.96 24.43
C LYS A 290 25.37 30.50 24.60
N LYS A 291 24.88 31.25 23.62
CA LYS A 291 23.57 31.88 23.65
C LYS A 291 22.49 30.83 23.35
N TRP A 292 21.61 30.58 24.32
CA TRP A 292 20.61 29.52 24.21
C TRP A 292 19.63 29.73 23.04
N GLN A 293 19.37 30.97 22.64
CA GLN A 293 18.52 31.29 21.48
C GLN A 293 19.15 30.84 20.14
N GLU A 294 20.48 30.83 20.03
CA GLU A 294 21.16 30.33 18.82
C GLU A 294 21.07 28.80 18.75
N ARG A 295 21.23 28.13 19.90
CA ARG A 295 20.95 26.68 20.01
C ARG A 295 19.49 26.36 19.71
N GLN A 296 18.56 27.21 20.15
CA GLN A 296 17.14 27.07 19.82
C GLN A 296 16.91 27.14 18.31
N GLN A 297 17.47 28.16 17.65
CA GLN A 297 17.36 28.33 16.20
C GLN A 297 17.91 27.13 15.42
N ALA A 298 19.01 26.53 15.90
CA ALA A 298 19.57 25.31 15.34
C ALA A 298 18.58 24.14 15.40
N LEU A 299 17.94 23.94 16.56
CA LEU A 299 16.96 22.86 16.77
C LEU A 299 15.66 23.11 15.97
N GLU A 300 15.16 24.34 15.91
CA GLU A 300 13.97 24.69 15.12
C GLU A 300 14.18 24.47 13.63
N SER A 301 15.37 24.81 13.12
CA SER A 301 15.72 24.59 11.71
C SER A 301 15.89 23.10 11.40
N LEU A 302 16.48 22.33 12.31
CA LEU A 302 16.63 20.88 12.16
C LEU A 302 15.28 20.15 12.20
N GLU A 303 14.37 20.55 13.11
CA GLU A 303 13.07 19.90 13.27
C GLU A 303 12.23 19.93 11.98
N LYS A 304 12.36 21.01 11.18
CA LYS A 304 11.65 21.17 9.89
C LYS A 304 12.01 20.09 8.87
N VAL A 305 13.23 19.53 8.94
CA VAL A 305 13.73 18.55 7.98
C VAL A 305 13.67 17.12 8.51
N THR A 306 13.59 16.92 9.83
CA THR A 306 13.52 15.59 10.46
C THR A 306 12.10 15.05 10.58
N ASN A 307 11.07 15.90 10.52
CA ASN A 307 9.67 15.49 10.62
C ASN A 307 9.12 14.92 9.30
N VAL A 308 9.65 13.77 8.88
CA VAL A 308 9.28 13.08 7.64
C VAL A 308 8.86 11.64 7.91
N PRO A 309 7.93 11.07 7.12
CA PRO A 309 7.37 9.72 7.35
C PRO A 309 8.39 8.59 7.15
N LEU A 310 9.39 8.77 6.28
CA LEU A 310 10.44 7.78 6.03
C LEU A 310 11.79 8.46 5.75
N ILE A 311 12.82 8.04 6.48
CA ILE A 311 14.18 8.56 6.36
C ILE A 311 15.06 7.53 5.65
N ALA A 312 15.85 8.00 4.67
CA ALA A 312 16.84 7.16 4.00
C ALA A 312 17.93 6.69 5.00
N PRO A 313 18.41 5.43 4.90
CA PRO A 313 19.57 4.99 5.68
C PRO A 313 20.78 5.90 5.46
N GLY A 314 21.56 6.10 6.51
CA GLY A 314 22.80 6.87 6.48
C GLY A 314 23.50 6.80 7.83
N ASP A 315 24.65 7.47 7.94
CA ASP A 315 25.35 7.59 9.21
C ASP A 315 24.81 8.78 10.01
N PHE A 316 23.90 8.50 10.93
CA PHE A 316 23.31 9.51 11.83
C PHE A 316 24.10 9.67 13.14
N GLY A 317 25.28 9.03 13.27
CA GLY A 317 26.01 8.94 14.52
C GLY A 317 26.37 10.29 15.14
N ASP A 318 26.90 11.22 14.35
CA ASP A 318 27.26 12.56 14.82
C ASP A 318 26.03 13.39 15.22
N LEU A 319 24.98 13.34 14.40
CA LEU A 319 23.76 14.10 14.64
C LEU A 319 23.07 13.64 15.93
N ILE A 320 22.94 12.33 16.10
CA ILE A 320 22.34 11.75 17.30
C ILE A 320 23.20 12.04 18.53
N ARG A 321 24.53 11.96 18.44
CA ARG A 321 25.42 12.34 19.55
C ARG A 321 25.26 13.81 19.94
N SER A 322 25.14 14.72 18.97
CA SER A 322 24.88 16.14 19.22
C SER A 322 23.56 16.35 19.97
N LEU A 323 22.46 15.74 19.50
CA LEU A 323 21.15 15.82 20.16
C LEU A 323 21.16 15.22 21.57
N LEU A 324 21.79 14.06 21.76
CA LEU A 324 21.94 13.45 23.09
C LEU A 324 22.76 14.33 24.03
N ASN A 325 23.75 15.08 23.52
CA ASN A 325 24.50 16.04 24.32
C ASN A 325 23.60 17.19 24.78
N VAL A 326 22.73 17.71 23.91
CA VAL A 326 21.73 18.73 24.28
C VAL A 326 20.77 18.19 25.34
N VAL A 327 20.20 17.00 25.12
CA VAL A 327 19.32 16.35 26.10
C VAL A 327 20.04 16.25 27.44
N ASN A 328 21.23 15.67 27.49
CA ASN A 328 21.89 15.37 28.77
C ASN A 328 22.49 16.59 29.47
N LYS A 329 23.05 17.54 28.73
CA LYS A 329 23.91 18.60 29.29
C LYS A 329 23.36 20.02 29.19
N ASP A 330 22.40 20.30 28.31
CA ASP A 330 21.83 21.64 28.24
C ASP A 330 20.98 21.93 29.47
N THR A 331 21.23 23.08 30.11
CA THR A 331 20.49 23.52 31.30
C THR A 331 19.12 24.06 30.95
N ASN A 332 18.89 24.45 29.69
CA ASN A 332 17.59 24.93 29.24
C ASN A 332 16.68 23.75 28.86
N ILE A 333 15.65 23.52 29.69
CA ILE A 333 14.70 22.42 29.50
C ILE A 333 13.92 22.50 28.17
N VAL A 334 13.71 23.71 27.63
CA VAL A 334 13.04 23.87 26.33
C VAL A 334 13.89 23.25 25.22
N LEU A 335 15.19 23.51 25.21
CA LEU A 335 16.13 22.93 24.24
C LEU A 335 16.25 21.42 24.39
N ALA A 336 16.32 20.93 25.64
CA ALA A 336 16.33 19.50 25.90
C ALA A 336 15.07 18.81 25.36
N THR A 337 13.90 19.45 25.52
CA THR A 337 12.60 18.92 25.02
C THR A 337 12.56 18.88 23.50
N MET A 338 13.05 19.93 22.83
CA MET A 338 13.16 19.98 21.36
C MET A 338 14.10 18.90 20.84
N ALA A 339 15.27 18.74 21.45
CA ALA A 339 16.22 17.70 21.06
C ALA A 339 15.65 16.29 21.26
N THR A 340 14.91 16.05 22.36
CA THR A 340 14.17 14.80 22.58
C THR A 340 13.17 14.57 21.45
N LYS A 341 12.34 15.56 21.09
CA LYS A 341 11.36 15.44 20.01
C LYS A 341 12.02 15.09 18.67
N ILE A 342 13.14 15.72 18.34
CA ILE A 342 13.89 15.43 17.11
C ILE A 342 14.45 14.00 17.12
N LEU A 343 14.96 13.51 18.26
CA LEU A 343 15.38 12.11 18.41
C LEU A 343 14.20 11.15 18.17
N GLY A 344 13.00 11.49 18.66
CA GLY A 344 11.78 10.74 18.39
C GLY A 344 11.43 10.69 16.90
N GLN A 345 11.50 11.83 16.20
CA GLN A 345 11.27 11.90 14.75
C GLN A 345 12.28 11.05 13.96
N LEU A 346 13.57 11.11 14.33
CA LEU A 346 14.61 10.28 13.72
C LEU A 346 14.35 8.79 13.97
N ALA A 347 13.95 8.41 15.20
CA ALA A 347 13.63 7.04 15.54
C ALA A 347 12.41 6.51 14.76
N SER A 348 11.35 7.31 14.67
CA SER A 348 10.15 6.98 13.88
C SER A 348 10.47 6.86 12.38
N GLY A 349 11.24 7.79 11.82
CA GLY A 349 11.54 7.83 10.39
C GLY A 349 12.56 6.77 9.94
N LEU A 350 13.53 6.41 10.77
CA LEU A 350 14.53 5.37 10.47
C LEU A 350 14.06 3.94 10.77
N ARG A 351 13.01 3.78 11.60
CA ARG A 351 12.43 2.48 11.99
C ARG A 351 13.52 1.54 12.51
N LYS A 352 13.58 0.28 12.06
CA LYS A 352 14.60 -0.72 12.44
C LYS A 352 16.05 -0.23 12.29
N LYS A 353 16.31 0.73 11.40
CA LYS A 353 17.65 1.28 11.17
C LYS A 353 18.11 2.21 12.29
N TYR A 354 17.22 2.61 13.20
CA TYR A 354 17.56 3.34 14.42
C TYR A 354 18.13 2.44 15.54
N ALA A 355 18.07 1.11 15.39
CA ALA A 355 18.53 0.15 16.40
C ALA A 355 19.91 0.46 17.02
N PRO A 356 20.95 0.89 16.26
CA PRO A 356 22.27 1.20 16.83
C PRO A 356 22.24 2.33 17.88
N TYR A 357 21.23 3.20 17.82
CA TYR A 357 21.12 4.41 18.64
C TYR A 357 20.03 4.31 19.70
N ALA A 358 19.21 3.27 19.67
CA ALA A 358 18.04 3.12 20.54
C ALA A 358 18.42 3.11 22.02
N GLN A 359 19.42 2.31 22.42
CA GLN A 359 19.80 2.13 23.82
C GLN A 359 20.25 3.45 24.47
N GLN A 360 21.13 4.21 23.80
CA GLN A 360 21.60 5.51 24.29
C GLN A 360 20.49 6.57 24.34
N THR A 361 19.55 6.51 23.39
CA THR A 361 18.39 7.41 23.34
C THR A 361 17.45 7.15 24.51
N ILE A 362 17.09 5.88 24.73
CA ILE A 362 16.22 5.46 25.83
C ILE A 362 16.87 5.79 27.18
N ALA A 363 18.16 5.50 27.36
CA ALA A 363 18.87 5.82 28.59
C ALA A 363 18.84 7.33 28.90
N ALA A 364 19.11 8.19 27.91
CA ALA A 364 19.06 9.64 28.06
C ALA A 364 17.65 10.14 28.40
N CYS A 365 16.61 9.62 27.72
CA CYS A 365 15.23 9.99 28.00
C CYS A 365 14.80 9.54 29.40
N LEU A 366 15.15 8.31 29.79
CA LEU A 366 14.87 7.80 31.13
C LEU A 366 15.47 8.74 32.19
N GLN A 367 16.72 9.20 31.99
CA GLN A 367 17.40 10.14 32.89
C GLN A 367 16.66 11.46 33.12
N LYS A 368 15.80 11.87 32.18
CA LYS A 368 15.03 13.11 32.23
C LYS A 368 13.64 13.01 32.83
N PHE A 369 13.15 11.84 33.23
CA PHE A 369 11.86 11.73 33.97
C PHE A 369 11.84 12.36 35.37
N LYS A 370 12.92 13.00 35.79
CA LYS A 370 12.89 13.92 36.94
C LYS A 370 12.01 15.16 36.66
N GLU A 371 11.81 15.48 35.37
CA GLU A 371 10.96 16.56 34.90
C GLU A 371 9.47 16.18 34.96
N ARG A 372 8.64 17.12 35.43
CA ARG A 372 7.20 16.87 35.66
C ARG A 372 6.27 17.61 34.69
N LYS A 373 6.81 18.50 33.86
CA LYS A 373 6.01 19.27 32.90
C LYS A 373 5.37 18.32 31.88
N PRO A 374 4.03 18.35 31.68
CA PRO A 374 3.35 17.39 30.81
C PRO A 374 3.92 17.33 29.38
N THR A 375 4.29 18.47 28.81
CA THR A 375 4.88 18.57 27.47
C THR A 375 6.24 17.87 27.36
N VAL A 376 7.06 17.95 28.40
CA VAL A 376 8.36 17.28 28.48
C VAL A 376 8.16 15.78 28.63
N VAL A 377 7.27 15.37 29.53
CA VAL A 377 6.96 13.96 29.78
C VAL A 377 6.40 13.28 28.53
N ALA A 378 5.55 13.96 27.76
CA ALA A 378 5.02 13.47 26.49
C ALA A 378 6.16 13.23 25.48
N ALA A 379 7.01 14.24 25.24
CA ALA A 379 8.14 14.11 24.31
C ALA A 379 9.09 12.96 24.69
N LEU A 380 9.35 12.76 25.98
CA LEU A 380 10.19 11.66 26.48
C LEU A 380 9.55 10.29 26.21
N ARG A 381 8.24 10.14 26.45
CA ARG A 381 7.50 8.89 26.21
C ARG A 381 7.46 8.57 24.73
N ASP A 382 7.03 9.50 23.90
CA ASP A 382 6.92 9.30 22.45
C ASP A 382 8.27 8.90 21.83
N THR A 383 9.35 9.49 22.31
CA THR A 383 10.72 9.18 21.86
C THR A 383 11.18 7.79 22.30
N ILE A 384 10.87 7.39 23.54
CA ILE A 384 11.18 6.04 24.03
C ILE A 384 10.38 5.00 23.24
N ASP A 385 9.09 5.24 23.02
CA ASP A 385 8.22 4.34 22.25
C ASP A 385 8.77 4.16 20.83
N ALA A 386 9.14 5.25 20.16
CA ALA A 386 9.72 5.21 18.83
C ALA A 386 11.07 4.47 18.79
N ALA A 387 11.97 4.75 19.74
CA ALA A 387 13.28 4.10 19.82
C ALA A 387 13.15 2.60 20.17
N ALA A 388 12.23 2.22 21.07
CA ALA A 388 12.00 0.84 21.46
C ALA A 388 11.47 0.01 20.30
N LYS A 389 10.60 0.57 19.45
CA LYS A 389 10.11 -0.11 18.23
C LYS A 389 11.21 -0.44 17.22
N SER A 390 12.36 0.24 17.27
CA SER A 390 13.46 -0.01 16.33
C SER A 390 14.26 -1.29 16.62
N VAL A 391 14.10 -1.90 17.80
CA VAL A 391 14.85 -3.08 18.22
C VAL A 391 13.93 -4.28 18.41
N SER A 392 14.44 -5.50 18.16
CA SER A 392 13.71 -6.73 18.51
C SER A 392 14.06 -7.19 19.94
N VAL A 393 13.06 -7.77 20.60
CA VAL A 393 13.11 -8.29 21.98
C VAL A 393 14.20 -9.36 22.16
N SER A 394 14.58 -10.05 21.09
CA SER A 394 15.53 -11.18 21.10
C SER A 394 16.99 -10.74 21.27
N SER A 395 17.27 -9.44 21.30
CA SER A 395 18.63 -8.95 21.47
C SER A 395 19.01 -8.90 22.96
N HIS A 396 20.00 -9.71 23.36
CA HIS A 396 20.57 -9.82 24.71
C HIS A 396 21.11 -8.50 25.31
N LYS A 397 21.01 -7.38 24.57
CA LYS A 397 21.41 -6.04 25.03
C LYS A 397 20.30 -5.33 25.81
N PHE A 398 19.05 -5.78 25.70
CA PHE A 398 17.89 -5.12 26.32
C PHE A 398 17.59 -5.53 27.76
N GLU A 399 18.17 -6.62 28.28
CA GLU A 399 18.05 -7.02 29.69
C GLU A 399 18.45 -5.87 30.65
N SER A 400 19.51 -5.13 30.31
CA SER A 400 19.94 -3.94 31.06
C SER A 400 18.94 -2.76 31.01
N VAL A 401 18.19 -2.63 29.91
CA VAL A 401 17.18 -1.57 29.74
C VAL A 401 15.89 -1.94 30.48
N TYR A 402 15.53 -3.23 30.49
CA TYR A 402 14.47 -3.78 31.33
C TYR A 402 14.79 -3.60 32.82
N GLU A 403 16.02 -3.89 33.25
CA GLU A 403 16.46 -3.60 34.61
C GLU A 403 16.39 -2.10 34.94
N LEU A 404 16.79 -1.21 34.02
CA LEU A 404 16.67 0.25 34.19
C LEU A 404 15.22 0.75 34.22
N LEU A 405 14.32 0.12 33.45
CA LEU A 405 12.88 0.37 33.47
C LEU A 405 12.28 -0.10 34.81
N LEU A 406 12.60 -1.31 35.26
CA LEU A 406 12.16 -1.86 36.54
C LEU A 406 12.69 -1.04 37.74
N LEU A 407 13.97 -0.64 37.73
CA LEU A 407 14.57 0.22 38.76
C LEU A 407 13.92 1.61 38.83
N ARG A 408 13.42 2.14 37.71
CA ARG A 408 12.72 3.43 37.68
C ARG A 408 11.23 3.34 37.98
N VAL A 409 10.58 2.24 37.63
CA VAL A 409 9.18 1.93 37.98
C VAL A 409 9.04 1.81 39.51
N ALA A 410 10.07 1.31 40.19
CA ALA A 410 10.14 1.33 41.65
C ALA A 410 10.25 2.76 42.26
N LEU A 411 10.67 3.76 41.47
CA LEU A 411 10.91 5.14 41.94
C LEU A 411 9.81 6.15 41.55
N LEU A 412 8.93 5.85 40.59
CA LEU A 412 7.91 6.81 40.12
C LEU A 412 6.56 6.12 39.81
N THR A 413 5.55 6.42 40.62
CA THR A 413 4.15 5.96 40.51
C THR A 413 3.42 6.32 39.21
N HIS A 414 4.02 7.09 38.29
CA HIS A 414 3.40 7.58 37.04
C HIS A 414 3.67 6.73 35.80
N LEU A 415 4.47 5.66 35.90
CA LEU A 415 4.77 4.76 34.77
C LEU A 415 3.97 3.45 34.78
N HIS A 416 3.21 3.18 35.85
CA HIS A 416 2.53 1.89 36.03
C HIS A 416 1.62 1.54 34.84
N SER A 417 0.76 2.45 34.35
CA SER A 417 -0.11 2.15 33.20
C SER A 417 0.61 2.00 31.87
N TRP A 418 1.72 2.72 31.65
CA TRP A 418 2.53 2.60 30.43
C TRP A 418 3.29 1.27 30.42
N THR A 419 3.85 0.88 31.57
CA THR A 419 4.48 -0.44 31.73
C THR A 419 3.48 -1.56 31.57
N THR A 420 2.25 -1.48 32.10
CA THR A 420 1.24 -2.54 31.95
C THR A 420 0.82 -2.74 30.49
N ASN A 421 0.69 -1.65 29.71
CA ASN A 421 0.37 -1.74 28.28
C ASN A 421 1.54 -2.29 27.45
N HIS A 422 2.78 -1.97 27.80
CA HIS A 422 3.96 -2.53 27.13
C HIS A 422 4.26 -3.96 27.61
N TYR A 423 3.96 -4.33 28.86
CA TYR A 423 4.16 -5.69 29.41
C TYR A 423 3.49 -6.78 28.56
N ARG A 424 2.32 -6.48 27.97
CA ARG A 424 1.59 -7.40 27.09
C ARG A 424 2.20 -7.59 25.70
N LEU A 425 3.04 -6.66 25.25
CA LEU A 425 3.74 -6.75 23.96
C LEU A 425 5.07 -7.51 24.06
N PHE A 426 5.56 -7.81 25.26
CA PHE A 426 6.93 -8.28 25.49
C PHE A 426 7.06 -9.61 26.24
N LEU A 427 5.97 -10.27 26.62
CA LEU A 427 6.03 -11.63 27.16
C LEU A 427 6.26 -12.65 26.04
N PRO A 428 7.22 -13.58 26.20
CA PRO A 428 7.17 -14.86 25.49
C PRO A 428 5.82 -15.51 25.77
N LYS A 429 5.21 -16.14 24.75
CA LYS A 429 3.87 -16.76 24.82
C LYS A 429 3.69 -17.75 25.99
N GLU A 430 4.76 -18.19 26.62
CA GLU A 430 4.78 -19.19 27.69
C GLU A 430 4.37 -18.65 29.08
N TYR A 431 4.16 -17.34 29.25
CA TYR A 431 3.82 -16.72 30.55
C TYR A 431 2.49 -15.96 30.58
N VAL A 432 1.61 -16.14 29.60
CA VAL A 432 0.32 -15.41 29.51
C VAL A 432 -0.87 -16.23 30.05
N ASP A 433 -0.69 -17.54 30.27
CA ASP A 433 -1.76 -18.46 30.70
C ASP A 433 -1.60 -18.98 32.15
N ASP A 434 -1.25 -18.10 33.10
CA ASP A 434 -1.42 -18.36 34.55
C ASP A 434 -1.97 -17.12 35.29
#